data_AF-A0A8S4RHI8-F1
#
_entry.id   AF-A0A8S4RHI8-F1
#
_cell.length_a   1.000
_cell.length_b   1.000
_cell.length_c   1.000
_cell.angle_alpha   90.00
_cell.angle_beta   90.00
_cell.angle_gamma   90.00
#
_symmetry.space_group_name_H-M   'P 1'
#
loop_
_entity.id
_entity.type
_entity.pdbx_description
1 polymer ?
#
loop_
_entity_poly.entity_id
_entity_poly.type
_entity_poly.pdbx_seq_one_letter_code
_entity_poly.pdbx_strand_id
1 'polypeptide(L)'
;MRGAWEAVAWRALIVRAARVPAHDSRYCHRVAGPALHSFASYQISAAQALAAVCARGELEALSLWAADVEAAIERPLRDYEHFVDACFGPFSVQIAKTGSYKQVEKECGELVWSAREKLSARRRDLALPLSDAARARVRMLPQELRKAVHASAVELARMWGEAARGEEWWSARGLEPGDWHALAANTLVEVFDAEILVALEEGEARVALESGAGAVRWHDLTAKHPAPPDVIAERDDWRPAPGVWGDWSGTPAPRVPPPSLDVAAFSPRAQPHPPLPTPAVVALVLHNRESDNPVSLDSELCADILKTLEDAPDCDDRRGMAQLF
;
A
#
# COMPACT_ATOMS: atom_id res chain seq x y z
N MET A 1 -19.58 -24.74 -64.32
CA MET A 1 -18.23 -24.27 -64.71
C MET A 1 -17.52 -23.46 -63.61
N ARG A 2 -18.21 -22.57 -62.87
CA ARG A 2 -17.59 -21.77 -61.81
C ARG A 2 -16.97 -22.61 -60.66
N GLY A 3 -17.68 -23.61 -60.15
CA GLY A 3 -17.17 -24.50 -59.09
C GLY A 3 -15.98 -25.38 -59.49
N ALA A 4 -15.85 -25.73 -60.78
CA ALA A 4 -14.68 -26.47 -61.27
C ALA A 4 -13.44 -25.56 -61.31
N TRP A 5 -13.63 -24.29 -61.70
CA TRP A 5 -12.57 -23.29 -61.70
C TRP A 5 -12.11 -22.94 -60.28
N GLU A 6 -13.05 -22.80 -59.34
CA GLU A 6 -12.75 -22.59 -57.91
C GLU A 6 -12.00 -23.79 -57.30
N ALA A 7 -12.41 -25.02 -57.61
CA ALA A 7 -11.72 -26.22 -57.12
C ALA A 7 -10.29 -26.35 -57.69
N VAL A 8 -10.10 -25.97 -58.96
CA VAL A 8 -8.77 -25.93 -59.60
C VAL A 8 -7.91 -24.81 -59.01
N ALA A 9 -8.45 -23.60 -58.83
CA ALA A 9 -7.74 -22.49 -58.20
C ALA A 9 -7.33 -22.82 -56.75
N TRP A 10 -8.23 -23.43 -55.98
CA TRP A 10 -7.95 -23.86 -54.61
C TRP A 10 -6.81 -24.89 -54.56
N ARG A 11 -6.88 -25.96 -55.36
CA ARG A 11 -5.88 -27.04 -55.34
C ARG A 11 -4.55 -26.65 -55.99
N ALA A 12 -4.57 -25.86 -57.05
CA ALA A 12 -3.36 -25.52 -57.81
C ALA A 12 -2.61 -24.33 -57.22
N LEU A 13 -3.33 -23.30 -56.76
CA LEU A 13 -2.72 -22.05 -56.27
C LEU A 13 -2.73 -22.01 -54.74
N ILE A 14 -3.90 -22.16 -54.11
CA ILE A 14 -4.02 -21.92 -52.67
C ILE A 14 -3.35 -23.01 -51.86
N VAL A 15 -3.59 -24.30 -52.10
CA VAL A 15 -2.95 -25.39 -51.33
C VAL A 15 -1.42 -25.39 -51.48
N ARG A 16 -0.89 -24.95 -52.62
CA ARG A 16 0.57 -24.81 -52.86
C ARG A 16 1.16 -23.53 -52.26
N ALA A 17 0.42 -22.42 -52.27
CA ALA A 17 0.84 -21.12 -51.75
C ALA A 17 0.46 -20.87 -50.28
N ALA A 18 -0.41 -21.69 -49.69
CA ALA A 18 -0.80 -21.65 -48.28
C ALA A 18 0.25 -22.25 -47.35
N ARG A 19 1.45 -22.59 -47.86
CA ARG A 19 2.62 -22.77 -47.02
C ARG A 19 3.15 -21.38 -46.67
N VAL A 20 3.34 -21.12 -45.39
CA VAL A 20 3.89 -19.86 -44.86
C VAL A 20 5.11 -19.46 -45.72
N PRO A 21 5.02 -18.40 -46.56
CA PRO A 21 6.00 -18.10 -47.60
C PRO A 21 7.35 -17.83 -46.94
N ALA A 22 8.46 -18.44 -47.35
CA ALA A 22 9.74 -18.34 -46.63
C ALA A 22 10.34 -16.92 -46.57
N HIS A 23 9.96 -16.04 -47.50
CA HIS A 23 10.43 -14.67 -47.64
C HIS A 23 9.31 -13.77 -48.16
N ASP A 24 9.43 -12.47 -47.92
CA ASP A 24 8.49 -11.48 -48.44
C ASP A 24 8.68 -11.31 -49.96
N SER A 25 7.57 -11.15 -50.68
CA SER A 25 7.54 -10.96 -52.12
C SER A 25 6.58 -9.83 -52.51
N ARG A 26 6.66 -9.34 -53.75
CA ARG A 26 5.76 -8.28 -54.26
C ARG A 26 4.26 -8.60 -54.16
N TYR A 27 3.89 -9.88 -54.02
CA TYR A 27 2.50 -10.33 -53.99
C TYR A 27 2.05 -10.85 -52.62
N CYS A 28 2.98 -11.06 -51.69
CA CYS A 28 2.68 -11.61 -50.37
C CYS A 28 3.72 -11.10 -49.38
N HIS A 29 3.25 -10.34 -48.39
CA HIS A 29 4.05 -9.90 -47.24
C HIS A 29 3.61 -10.71 -46.03
N ARG A 30 4.57 -11.23 -45.26
CA ARG A 30 4.28 -11.84 -43.96
C ARG A 30 3.81 -10.76 -43.01
N VAL A 31 2.51 -10.77 -42.70
CA VAL A 31 1.97 -10.12 -41.52
C VAL A 31 2.09 -11.13 -40.39
N ALA A 32 3.10 -11.00 -39.53
CA ALA A 32 3.22 -11.92 -38.41
C ALA A 32 2.07 -11.66 -37.41
N GLY A 33 1.50 -12.74 -36.88
CA GLY A 33 0.48 -12.63 -35.85
C GLY A 33 1.06 -11.98 -34.57
N PRO A 34 0.21 -11.36 -33.72
CA PRO A 34 0.63 -10.62 -32.52
C PRO A 34 1.54 -11.39 -31.55
N ALA A 35 1.50 -12.74 -31.59
CA ALA A 35 2.24 -13.62 -30.69
C ALA A 35 3.64 -14.03 -31.18
N LEU A 36 4.06 -13.67 -32.41
CA LEU A 36 5.32 -14.16 -33.02
C LEU A 36 6.44 -13.10 -33.10
N HIS A 37 6.19 -11.86 -32.70
CA HIS A 37 7.24 -10.83 -32.65
C HIS A 37 7.93 -10.85 -31.29
N SER A 38 9.10 -11.49 -31.22
CA SER A 38 10.08 -11.31 -30.13
C SER A 38 10.49 -9.84 -29.94
N PHE A 39 10.19 -8.97 -30.90
CA PHE A 39 10.50 -7.54 -30.94
C PHE A 39 9.29 -6.60 -30.79
N ALA A 40 8.06 -7.10 -30.58
CA ALA A 40 6.91 -6.22 -30.45
C ALA A 40 6.92 -5.46 -29.11
N SER A 41 6.68 -4.16 -29.14
CA SER A 41 6.55 -3.37 -27.91
C SER A 41 5.15 -3.49 -27.33
N TYR A 42 5.05 -3.44 -26.01
CA TYR A 42 3.77 -3.34 -25.32
C TYR A 42 3.36 -1.87 -25.24
N GLN A 43 2.25 -1.51 -25.86
CA GLN A 43 1.74 -0.15 -25.82
C GLN A 43 0.83 0.03 -24.60
N ILE A 44 1.12 1.04 -23.79
CA ILE A 44 0.21 1.52 -22.74
C ILE A 44 -0.26 2.95 -23.03
N SER A 45 -1.35 3.33 -22.36
CA SER A 45 -1.85 4.71 -22.29
C SER A 45 -1.17 5.48 -21.16
N ALA A 46 -1.24 6.81 -21.20
CA ALA A 46 -0.81 7.66 -20.11
C ALA A 46 -1.55 7.37 -18.79
N ALA A 47 -2.80 6.90 -18.88
CA ALA A 47 -3.61 6.50 -17.74
C ALA A 47 -3.01 5.31 -16.98
N GLN A 48 -2.58 4.29 -17.73
CA GLN A 48 -1.93 3.09 -17.18
C GLN A 48 -0.57 3.44 -16.58
N ALA A 49 0.21 4.29 -17.25
CA ALA A 49 1.49 4.76 -16.75
C ALA A 49 1.33 5.53 -15.43
N LEU A 50 0.36 6.46 -15.37
CA LEU A 50 0.04 7.21 -14.16
C LEU A 50 -0.39 6.30 -13.01
N ALA A 51 -1.28 5.34 -13.27
CA ALA A 51 -1.73 4.39 -12.25
C ALA A 51 -0.56 3.58 -11.67
N ALA A 52 0.38 3.17 -12.52
CA ALA A 52 1.57 2.45 -12.09
C ALA A 52 2.54 3.32 -11.26
N VAL A 53 2.72 4.60 -11.63
CA VAL A 53 3.48 5.58 -10.85
C VAL A 53 2.82 5.83 -9.49
N CYS A 54 1.50 6.01 -9.44
CA CYS A 54 0.77 6.16 -8.19
C CYS A 54 0.91 4.93 -7.29
N ALA A 55 0.83 3.72 -7.86
CA ALA A 55 1.05 2.49 -7.12
C ALA A 55 2.48 2.40 -6.56
N ARG A 56 3.48 2.84 -7.33
CA ARG A 56 4.88 2.90 -6.88
C ARG A 56 5.09 3.90 -5.74
N GLY A 57 4.55 5.11 -5.87
CA GLY A 57 4.60 6.11 -4.79
C GLY A 57 3.88 5.62 -3.53
N GLU A 58 2.73 4.95 -3.68
CA GLU A 58 2.05 4.35 -2.54
C GLU A 58 2.88 3.25 -1.88
N LEU A 59 3.55 2.37 -2.64
CA LEU A 59 4.43 1.35 -2.07
C LEU A 59 5.55 1.95 -1.21
N GLU A 60 6.10 3.09 -1.62
CA GLU A 60 7.09 3.83 -0.83
C GLU A 60 6.45 4.42 0.43
N ALA A 61 5.30 5.08 0.31
CA ALA A 61 4.57 5.62 1.47
C ALA A 61 4.18 4.51 2.47
N LEU A 62 3.76 3.34 1.97
CA LEU A 62 3.46 2.15 2.78
C LEU A 62 4.69 1.63 3.51
N SER A 63 5.87 1.73 2.91
CA SER A 63 7.12 1.29 3.55
C SER A 63 7.49 2.18 4.73
N LEU A 64 7.32 3.50 4.58
CA LEU A 64 7.53 4.48 5.66
C LEU A 64 6.51 4.29 6.78
N TRP A 65 5.23 4.23 6.40
CA TRP A 65 4.14 3.99 7.34
C TRP A 65 4.32 2.68 8.12
N ALA A 66 4.77 1.61 7.46
CA ALA A 66 5.00 0.32 8.11
C ALA A 66 6.06 0.43 9.20
N ALA A 67 7.17 1.12 8.92
CA ALA A 67 8.23 1.34 9.89
C ALA A 67 7.72 2.15 11.10
N ASP A 68 6.96 3.22 10.86
CA ASP A 68 6.38 4.06 11.91
C ASP A 68 5.38 3.29 12.77
N VAL A 69 4.52 2.47 12.16
CA VAL A 69 3.52 1.66 12.86
C VAL A 69 4.17 0.55 13.67
N GLU A 70 5.13 -0.19 13.13
CA GLU A 70 5.86 -1.21 13.88
C GLU A 70 6.58 -0.58 15.07
N ALA A 71 7.24 0.57 14.87
CA ALA A 71 7.86 1.33 15.93
C ALA A 71 6.85 1.77 17.01
N ALA A 72 5.66 2.24 16.61
CA ALA A 72 4.62 2.64 17.56
C ALA A 72 4.08 1.45 18.36
N ILE A 73 3.90 0.28 17.74
CA ILE A 73 3.44 -0.94 18.42
C ILE A 73 4.47 -1.42 19.46
N GLU A 74 5.76 -1.36 19.14
CA GLU A 74 6.85 -1.81 20.04
C GLU A 74 7.25 -0.76 21.09
N ARG A 75 6.72 0.46 21.00
CA ARG A 75 7.07 1.56 21.91
C ARG A 75 6.88 1.24 23.39
N PRO A 76 5.78 0.61 23.84
CA PRO A 76 5.60 0.30 25.27
C PRO A 76 6.68 -0.63 25.83
N LEU A 77 7.17 -1.59 25.02
CA LEU A 77 8.25 -2.49 25.42
C LEU A 77 9.57 -1.72 25.57
N ARG A 78 9.89 -0.87 24.60
CA ARG A 78 11.10 -0.03 24.63
C ARG A 78 11.09 0.99 25.76
N ASP A 79 9.94 1.62 26.02
CA ASP A 79 9.77 2.58 27.11
C ASP A 79 9.95 1.87 28.47
N TYR A 80 9.47 0.64 28.62
CA TYR A 80 9.68 -0.17 29.81
C TYR A 80 11.14 -0.62 29.98
N GLU A 81 11.78 -1.07 28.90
CA GLU A 81 13.23 -1.37 28.88
C GLU A 81 14.06 -0.18 29.33
N HIS A 82 13.78 1.00 28.77
CA HIS A 82 14.44 2.24 29.15
C HIS A 82 14.17 2.61 30.61
N PHE A 83 12.94 2.45 31.11
CA PHE A 83 12.62 2.68 32.51
C PHE A 83 13.43 1.75 33.44
N VAL A 84 13.51 0.46 33.11
CA VAL A 84 14.25 -0.51 33.93
C VAL A 84 15.75 -0.20 33.91
N ASP A 85 16.31 0.15 32.77
CA ASP A 85 17.72 0.55 32.67
C ASP A 85 18.00 1.84 33.46
N ALA A 86 17.14 2.85 33.34
CA ALA A 86 17.30 4.13 34.04
C ALA A 86 17.16 3.99 35.58
N CYS A 87 16.24 3.17 36.07
CA CYS A 87 15.99 2.99 37.50
C CYS A 87 16.87 1.91 38.14
N PHE A 88 17.20 0.84 37.40
CA PHE A 88 17.81 -0.37 37.93
C PHE A 88 19.08 -0.84 37.21
N GLY A 89 19.54 -0.15 36.17
CA GLY A 89 20.78 -0.44 35.45
C GLY A 89 22.01 -0.62 36.34
N PRO A 90 22.25 0.21 37.38
CA PRO A 90 23.38 0.03 38.31
C PRO A 90 23.36 -1.29 39.09
N PHE A 91 22.22 -1.98 39.13
CA PHE A 91 22.03 -3.22 39.89
C PHE A 91 22.02 -4.47 39.02
N SER A 92 22.36 -4.36 37.73
CA SER A 92 22.36 -5.48 36.76
C SER A 92 21.02 -6.23 36.72
N VAL A 93 19.91 -5.54 37.01
CA VAL A 93 18.57 -6.14 37.00
C VAL A 93 18.15 -6.40 35.56
N GLN A 94 17.63 -7.60 35.31
CA GLN A 94 17.08 -7.98 34.02
C GLN A 94 15.55 -8.04 34.08
N ILE A 95 14.91 -7.73 32.95
CA ILE A 95 13.46 -7.84 32.83
C ILE A 95 13.06 -9.32 32.88
N ALA A 96 12.24 -9.66 33.87
CA ALA A 96 11.60 -10.95 33.93
C ALA A 96 10.53 -11.05 32.84
N LYS A 97 10.69 -11.98 31.89
CA LYS A 97 9.71 -12.26 30.83
C LYS A 97 8.50 -13.05 31.34
N THR A 98 7.82 -12.51 32.35
CA THR A 98 6.66 -13.12 33.02
C THR A 98 5.57 -12.08 33.29
N GLY A 99 4.38 -12.54 33.67
CA GLY A 99 3.27 -11.67 34.04
C GLY A 99 2.87 -10.69 32.94
N SER A 100 2.57 -9.45 33.33
CA SER A 100 2.09 -8.38 32.44
C SER A 100 3.08 -8.04 31.32
N TYR A 101 4.39 -8.09 31.58
CA TYR A 101 5.39 -7.84 30.54
C TYR A 101 5.28 -8.86 29.40
N LYS A 102 5.19 -10.15 29.73
CA LYS A 102 5.02 -11.22 28.74
C LYS A 102 3.71 -11.10 27.97
N GLN A 103 2.65 -10.61 28.62
CA GLN A 103 1.37 -10.37 27.96
C GLN A 103 1.49 -9.24 26.94
N VAL A 104 2.09 -8.10 27.30
CA VAL A 104 2.33 -6.98 26.38
C VAL A 104 3.27 -7.38 25.24
N GLU A 105 4.34 -8.13 25.53
CA GLU A 105 5.25 -8.68 24.51
C GLU A 105 4.49 -9.53 23.48
N LYS A 106 3.55 -10.37 23.95
CA LYS A 106 2.69 -11.17 23.09
C LYS A 106 1.72 -10.31 22.26
N GLU A 107 1.02 -9.36 22.88
CA GLU A 107 0.07 -8.47 22.21
C GLU A 107 0.75 -7.61 21.13
N CYS A 108 1.92 -7.03 21.43
CA CYS A 108 2.74 -6.32 20.44
C CYS A 108 3.11 -7.23 19.26
N GLY A 109 3.53 -8.47 19.54
CA GLY A 109 3.85 -9.45 18.50
C GLY A 109 2.66 -9.79 17.59
N GLU A 110 1.46 -9.97 18.16
CA GLU A 110 0.23 -10.23 17.41
C GLU A 110 -0.18 -9.03 16.53
N LEU A 111 -0.04 -7.81 17.06
CA LEU A 111 -0.33 -6.58 16.31
C LEU A 111 0.66 -6.36 15.15
N VAL A 112 1.96 -6.56 15.38
CA VAL A 112 2.98 -6.49 14.32
C VAL A 112 2.68 -7.53 13.23
N TRP A 113 2.33 -8.76 13.62
CA TRP A 113 1.97 -9.80 12.65
C TRP A 113 0.75 -9.39 11.80
N SER A 114 -0.32 -8.92 12.44
CA SER A 114 -1.54 -8.47 11.74
C SER A 114 -1.25 -7.30 10.79
N ALA A 115 -0.44 -6.33 11.21
CA ALA A 115 -0.02 -5.21 10.37
C ALA A 115 0.77 -5.71 9.15
N ARG A 116 1.73 -6.63 9.33
CA ARG A 116 2.51 -7.22 8.24
C ARG A 116 1.66 -8.00 7.25
N GLU A 117 0.66 -8.75 7.71
CA GLU A 117 -0.26 -9.45 6.82
C GLU A 117 -1.06 -8.47 5.94
N LYS A 118 -1.65 -7.43 6.54
CA LYS A 118 -2.40 -6.40 5.80
C LYS A 118 -1.51 -5.64 4.81
N LEU A 119 -0.28 -5.31 5.21
CA LEU A 119 0.72 -4.72 4.32
C LEU A 119 1.07 -5.64 3.15
N SER A 120 1.27 -6.93 3.42
CA SER A 120 1.57 -7.91 2.36
C SER A 120 0.42 -8.06 1.37
N ALA A 121 -0.83 -8.04 1.84
CA ALA A 121 -2.01 -8.04 0.99
C ALA A 121 -2.02 -6.79 0.11
N ARG A 122 -1.84 -5.61 0.70
CA ARG A 122 -1.84 -4.35 -0.04
C ARG A 122 -0.70 -4.27 -1.07
N ARG A 123 0.51 -4.74 -0.72
CA ARG A 123 1.64 -4.81 -1.66
C ARG A 123 1.35 -5.71 -2.85
N ARG A 124 0.60 -6.80 -2.66
CA ARG A 124 0.15 -7.67 -3.76
C ARG A 124 -0.88 -6.97 -4.66
N ASP A 125 -1.81 -6.21 -4.08
CA ASP A 125 -2.80 -5.46 -4.85
C ASP A 125 -2.18 -4.35 -5.71
N LEU A 126 -1.09 -3.74 -5.22
CA LEU A 126 -0.34 -2.68 -5.91
C LEU A 126 0.71 -3.22 -6.88
N ALA A 127 1.03 -4.51 -6.83
CA ALA A 127 2.05 -5.10 -7.68
C ALA A 127 1.57 -5.12 -9.14
N LEU A 128 2.44 -4.68 -10.05
CA LEU A 128 2.17 -4.78 -11.47
C LEU A 128 2.26 -6.24 -11.91
N PRO A 129 1.22 -6.81 -12.55
CA PRO A 129 1.21 -8.19 -13.01
C PRO A 129 1.96 -8.34 -14.35
N LEU A 130 3.16 -7.75 -14.45
CA LEU A 130 4.02 -7.81 -15.63
C LEU A 130 5.35 -8.46 -15.25
N SER A 131 5.85 -9.36 -16.11
CA SER A 131 7.20 -9.88 -15.96
C SER A 131 8.23 -8.80 -16.30
N ASP A 132 9.46 -8.94 -15.79
CA ASP A 132 10.54 -7.98 -16.09
C ASP A 132 10.81 -7.86 -17.60
N ALA A 133 10.74 -8.98 -18.32
CA ALA A 133 10.85 -8.98 -19.78
C ALA A 133 9.71 -8.22 -20.49
N ALA A 134 8.51 -8.21 -19.90
CA ALA A 134 7.40 -7.44 -20.44
C ALA A 134 7.54 -5.95 -20.10
N ARG A 135 7.93 -5.63 -18.87
CA ARG A 135 8.21 -4.27 -18.39
C ARG A 135 9.20 -3.58 -19.33
N ALA A 136 10.35 -4.19 -19.58
CA ALA A 136 11.40 -3.68 -20.47
C ALA A 136 10.99 -3.47 -21.93
N ARG A 137 9.77 -3.82 -22.34
CA ARG A 137 9.24 -3.62 -23.68
C ARG A 137 8.03 -2.70 -23.69
N VAL A 138 7.64 -2.15 -22.55
CA VAL A 138 6.53 -1.20 -22.46
C VAL A 138 6.97 0.14 -23.01
N ARG A 139 6.19 0.67 -23.95
CA ARG A 139 6.40 1.98 -24.56
C ARG A 139 5.06 2.71 -24.74
N MET A 140 5.13 4.00 -25.05
CA MET A 140 3.98 4.86 -25.28
C MET A 140 4.10 5.62 -26.59
N LEU A 141 2.97 6.09 -27.12
CA LEU A 141 2.99 7.08 -28.20
C LEU A 141 3.62 8.40 -27.71
N PRO A 142 4.24 9.21 -28.60
CA PRO A 142 4.87 10.47 -28.20
C PRO A 142 3.95 11.44 -27.44
N GLN A 143 2.67 11.49 -27.83
CA GLN A 143 1.66 12.32 -27.15
C GLN A 143 1.30 11.78 -25.77
N GLU A 144 1.19 10.45 -25.64
CA GLU A 144 0.86 9.79 -24.37
C GLU A 144 2.02 9.85 -23.40
N LEU A 145 3.26 9.69 -23.86
CA LEU A 145 4.45 9.83 -23.03
C LEU A 145 4.52 11.22 -22.35
N ARG A 146 4.29 12.29 -23.11
CA ARG A 146 4.28 13.66 -22.55
C ARG A 146 3.19 13.84 -21.50
N LYS A 147 1.97 13.35 -21.77
CA LYS A 147 0.85 13.39 -20.80
C LYS A 147 1.19 12.58 -19.55
N ALA A 148 1.78 11.39 -19.70
CA ALA A 148 2.14 10.51 -18.60
C ALA A 148 3.15 11.18 -17.67
N VAL A 149 4.27 11.66 -18.20
CA VAL A 149 5.32 12.33 -17.41
C VAL A 149 4.74 13.54 -16.68
N HIS A 150 3.96 14.38 -17.36
CA HIS A 150 3.37 15.56 -16.73
C HIS A 150 2.36 15.21 -15.62
N ALA A 151 1.43 14.29 -15.89
CA ALA A 151 0.43 13.87 -14.90
C ALA A 151 1.09 13.17 -13.70
N SER A 152 2.11 12.36 -13.94
CA SER A 152 2.92 11.72 -12.89
C SER A 152 3.66 12.74 -12.04
N ALA A 153 4.24 13.78 -12.65
CA ALA A 153 4.92 14.85 -11.92
C ALA A 153 3.94 15.58 -10.97
N VAL A 154 2.74 15.90 -11.44
CA VAL A 154 1.69 16.54 -10.63
C VAL A 154 1.24 15.66 -9.46
N GLU A 155 1.00 14.37 -9.70
CA GLU A 155 0.58 13.46 -8.62
C GLU A 155 1.69 13.18 -7.60
N LEU A 156 2.94 13.05 -8.05
CA LEU A 156 4.08 12.90 -7.15
C LEU A 156 4.31 14.17 -6.32
N ALA A 157 4.17 15.36 -6.91
CA ALA A 157 4.22 16.62 -6.19
C ALA A 157 3.14 16.69 -5.10
N ARG A 158 1.93 16.19 -5.39
CA ARG A 158 0.83 16.12 -4.42
C ARG A 158 1.11 15.11 -3.31
N MET A 159 1.69 13.95 -3.64
CA MET A 159 1.97 12.88 -2.68
C MET A 159 3.12 13.25 -1.74
N TRP A 160 4.17 13.87 -2.28
CA TRP A 160 5.43 14.11 -1.58
C TRP A 160 5.68 15.57 -1.22
N GLY A 161 4.72 16.47 -1.45
CA GLY A 161 4.91 17.91 -1.29
C GLY A 161 5.42 18.35 0.09
N GLU A 162 5.05 17.65 1.17
CA GLU A 162 5.59 17.91 2.51
C GLU A 162 7.04 17.44 2.66
N ALA A 163 7.36 16.21 2.22
CA ALA A 163 8.70 15.63 2.31
C ALA A 163 9.72 16.37 1.41
N ALA A 164 9.27 16.81 0.24
CA ALA A 164 10.08 17.52 -0.75
C ALA A 164 10.43 18.97 -0.36
N ARG A 165 10.00 19.45 0.82
CA ARG A 165 10.49 20.72 1.38
C ARG A 165 11.94 20.66 1.83
N GLY A 166 12.43 19.47 2.18
CA GLY A 166 13.83 19.27 2.56
C GLY A 166 14.71 19.06 1.33
N GLU A 167 15.82 19.79 1.23
CA GLU A 167 16.80 19.59 0.14
C GLU A 167 17.41 18.18 0.16
N GLU A 168 17.57 17.59 1.35
CA GLU A 168 18.10 16.23 1.53
C GLU A 168 17.26 15.17 0.80
N TRP A 169 15.95 15.38 0.69
CA TRP A 169 15.03 14.45 0.04
C TRP A 169 15.29 14.38 -1.48
N TRP A 170 15.60 15.53 -2.10
CA TRP A 170 15.96 15.63 -3.50
C TRP A 170 17.38 15.12 -3.76
N SER A 171 18.34 15.48 -2.91
CA SER A 171 19.74 15.03 -3.04
C SER A 171 19.87 13.52 -2.89
N ALA A 172 19.10 12.90 -1.99
CA ALA A 172 19.07 11.44 -1.83
C ALA A 172 18.59 10.71 -3.09
N ARG A 173 17.88 11.41 -3.98
CA ARG A 173 17.38 10.91 -5.27
C ARG A 173 18.23 11.38 -6.45
N GLY A 174 19.30 12.14 -6.20
CA GLY A 174 20.14 12.72 -7.24
C GLY A 174 19.41 13.74 -8.11
N LEU A 175 18.44 14.45 -7.54
CA LEU A 175 17.59 15.42 -8.24
C LEU A 175 17.77 16.82 -7.66
N GLU A 176 17.47 17.83 -8.48
CA GLU A 176 17.40 19.22 -8.05
C GLU A 176 16.05 19.51 -7.35
N PRO A 177 16.01 20.44 -6.39
CA PRO A 177 14.77 20.82 -5.71
C PRO A 177 13.69 21.29 -6.69
N GLY A 178 12.54 20.63 -6.64
CA GLY A 178 11.38 20.95 -7.48
C GLY A 178 11.36 20.29 -8.86
N ASP A 179 12.34 19.44 -9.19
CA ASP A 179 12.36 18.70 -10.46
C ASP A 179 11.42 17.47 -10.44
N TRP A 180 10.12 17.76 -10.40
CA TRP A 180 9.06 16.76 -10.40
C TRP A 180 8.98 15.96 -11.70
N HIS A 181 9.44 16.54 -12.81
CA HIS A 181 9.42 15.87 -14.11
C HIS A 181 10.52 14.81 -14.20
N ALA A 182 11.74 15.11 -13.71
CA ALA A 182 12.79 14.10 -13.60
C ALA A 182 12.41 13.01 -12.60
N LEU A 183 11.78 13.35 -11.47
CA LEU A 183 11.27 12.35 -10.53
C LEU A 183 10.22 11.43 -11.19
N ALA A 184 9.29 12.00 -11.96
CA ALA A 184 8.29 11.22 -12.68
C ALA A 184 8.93 10.30 -13.72
N ALA A 185 9.91 10.79 -14.48
CA ALA A 185 10.66 9.99 -15.44
C ALA A 185 11.42 8.85 -14.75
N ASN A 186 12.15 9.14 -13.65
CA ASN A 186 12.86 8.13 -12.86
C ASN A 186 11.90 7.08 -12.31
N THR A 187 10.74 7.50 -11.81
CA THR A 187 9.71 6.58 -11.29
C THR A 187 9.14 5.70 -12.40
N LEU A 188 8.90 6.24 -13.60
CA LEU A 188 8.47 5.45 -14.76
C LEU A 188 9.52 4.41 -15.14
N VAL A 189 10.80 4.78 -15.13
CA VAL A 189 11.92 3.86 -15.39
C VAL A 189 12.02 2.78 -14.30
N GLU A 190 11.86 3.13 -13.03
CA GLU A 190 11.79 2.14 -11.95
C GLU A 190 10.65 1.14 -12.14
N VAL A 191 9.53 1.59 -12.73
CA VAL A 191 8.31 0.80 -12.89
C VAL A 191 8.29 -0.01 -14.18
N PHE A 192 8.86 0.47 -15.29
CA PHE A 192 8.77 -0.17 -16.61
C PHE A 192 10.12 -0.32 -17.33
N ASP A 193 11.26 0.05 -16.74
CA ASP A 193 12.58 0.14 -17.40
C ASP A 193 12.71 1.36 -18.35
N ALA A 194 13.93 1.63 -18.82
CA ALA A 194 14.32 2.82 -19.57
C ALA A 194 13.56 2.98 -20.90
N GLU A 195 13.15 1.87 -21.50
CA GLU A 195 12.41 1.84 -22.77
C GLU A 195 11.08 2.60 -22.71
N ILE A 196 10.49 2.78 -21.51
CA ILE A 196 9.24 3.54 -21.35
C ILE A 196 9.34 5.00 -21.80
N LEU A 197 10.54 5.58 -21.72
CA LEU A 197 10.82 6.96 -22.13
C LEU A 197 11.16 7.07 -23.61
N VAL A 198 11.29 5.95 -24.32
CA VAL A 198 11.46 5.89 -25.77
C VAL A 198 10.08 5.82 -26.41
N ALA A 199 9.70 6.90 -27.08
CA ALA A 199 8.41 6.96 -27.74
C ALA A 199 8.33 5.98 -28.92
N LEU A 200 7.18 5.35 -29.11
CA LEU A 200 6.90 4.46 -30.24
C LEU A 200 6.96 5.23 -31.57
N GLU A 201 7.64 4.66 -32.55
CA GLU A 201 7.73 5.19 -33.91
C GLU A 201 6.56 4.72 -34.81
N GLU A 202 6.32 5.43 -35.90
CA GLU A 202 5.31 5.05 -36.89
C GLU A 202 5.73 3.76 -37.62
N GLY A 203 4.96 2.68 -37.45
CA GLY A 203 5.19 1.40 -38.12
C GLY A 203 5.81 0.31 -37.24
N GLU A 204 6.13 0.60 -35.97
CA GLU A 204 6.60 -0.42 -35.03
C GLU A 204 5.50 -1.45 -34.70
N ALA A 205 5.90 -2.73 -34.61
CA ALA A 205 5.01 -3.80 -34.18
C ALA A 205 4.67 -3.60 -32.69
N ARG A 206 3.38 -3.44 -32.40
CA ARG A 206 2.91 -3.12 -31.05
C ARG A 206 1.67 -3.92 -30.65
N VAL A 207 1.60 -4.23 -29.36
CA VAL A 207 0.46 -4.89 -28.74
C VAL A 207 -0.05 -3.98 -27.63
N ALA A 208 -1.29 -3.50 -27.75
CA ALA A 208 -1.92 -2.71 -26.70
C ALA A 208 -2.22 -3.58 -25.48
N LEU A 209 -1.74 -3.17 -24.31
CA LEU A 209 -2.06 -3.84 -23.06
C LEU A 209 -3.46 -3.45 -22.59
N GLU A 210 -4.22 -4.43 -22.11
CA GLU A 210 -5.53 -4.20 -21.54
C GLU A 210 -5.45 -3.25 -20.33
N SER A 211 -6.44 -2.37 -20.23
CA SER A 211 -6.54 -1.36 -19.19
C SER A 211 -7.67 -1.69 -18.23
N GLY A 212 -7.46 -1.45 -16.93
CA GLY A 212 -8.52 -1.55 -15.94
C GLY A 212 -9.52 -0.40 -16.04
N ALA A 213 -10.71 -0.57 -15.44
CA ALA A 213 -11.80 0.40 -15.52
C ALA A 213 -11.43 1.85 -15.11
N GLY A 214 -10.52 2.01 -14.14
CA GLY A 214 -10.02 3.32 -13.72
C GLY A 214 -9.16 4.02 -14.77
N ALA A 215 -8.33 3.27 -15.49
CA ALA A 215 -7.49 3.80 -16.57
C ALA A 215 -8.33 4.17 -17.81
N VAL A 216 -9.34 3.36 -18.14
CA VAL A 216 -10.31 3.67 -19.22
C VAL A 216 -11.01 5.00 -18.95
N ARG A 217 -11.53 5.19 -17.73
CA ARG A 217 -12.22 6.42 -17.34
C ARG A 217 -11.35 7.67 -17.46
N TRP A 218 -10.08 7.59 -17.06
CA TRP A 218 -9.15 8.71 -17.19
C TRP A 218 -8.79 8.99 -18.65
N HIS A 219 -8.60 7.94 -19.45
CA HIS A 219 -8.35 8.08 -20.89
C HIS A 219 -9.51 8.79 -21.58
N ASP A 220 -10.76 8.42 -21.31
CA ASP A 220 -11.95 9.06 -21.89
C ASP A 220 -12.09 10.55 -21.52
N LEU A 221 -11.55 10.95 -20.37
CA LEU A 221 -11.56 12.33 -19.91
C LEU A 221 -10.47 13.16 -20.59
N THR A 222 -9.27 12.61 -20.71
CA THR A 222 -8.14 13.31 -21.35
C THR A 222 -8.26 13.34 -22.88
N ALA A 223 -8.92 12.35 -23.49
CA ALA A 223 -9.21 12.34 -24.92
C ALA A 223 -10.19 13.45 -25.37
N LYS A 224 -10.97 14.02 -24.44
CA LYS A 224 -11.92 15.11 -24.72
C LYS A 224 -11.29 16.50 -24.79
N HIS A 225 -9.99 16.64 -24.58
CA HIS A 225 -9.29 17.93 -24.62
C HIS A 225 -8.42 18.08 -25.90
N PRO A 226 -8.91 18.79 -26.93
CA PRO A 226 -8.29 18.85 -28.25
C PRO A 226 -7.27 20.00 -28.40
N ALA A 227 -6.46 20.30 -27.38
CA ALA A 227 -5.48 21.38 -27.51
C ALA A 227 -4.28 20.92 -28.39
N PRO A 228 -3.92 21.66 -29.46
CA PRO A 228 -2.78 21.31 -30.33
C PRO A 228 -1.44 21.39 -29.58
N PRO A 229 -0.42 20.64 -30.03
CA PRO A 229 0.82 20.39 -29.28
C PRO A 229 1.78 21.58 -29.12
N ASP A 230 1.44 22.77 -29.64
CA ASP A 230 2.34 23.92 -29.69
C ASP A 230 2.10 24.93 -28.55
N VAL A 231 1.14 24.68 -27.65
CA VAL A 231 0.79 25.59 -26.53
C VAL A 231 1.21 25.00 -25.17
N ILE A 232 2.42 24.44 -25.08
CA ILE A 232 3.09 24.23 -23.79
C ILE A 232 3.99 25.43 -23.45
N ALA A 233 4.27 26.30 -24.43
CA ALA A 233 4.88 27.60 -24.16
C ALA A 233 3.81 28.55 -23.58
N GLU A 234 4.00 28.91 -22.31
CA GLU A 234 3.44 30.10 -21.65
C GLU A 234 1.91 30.21 -21.65
N ARG A 235 1.25 29.40 -20.82
CA ARG A 235 -0.10 29.67 -20.35
C ARG A 235 -0.07 30.07 -18.88
N ASP A 236 -0.16 31.38 -18.63
CA ASP A 236 -0.19 32.02 -17.30
C ASP A 236 -1.38 31.57 -16.42
N ASP A 237 -2.34 30.87 -17.00
CA ASP A 237 -3.51 30.28 -16.34
C ASP A 237 -3.23 28.91 -15.69
N TRP A 238 -2.00 28.40 -15.76
CA TRP A 238 -1.53 27.34 -14.86
C TRP A 238 -0.93 27.88 -13.54
N ARG A 239 -0.85 29.21 -13.37
CA ARG A 239 -0.58 29.76 -12.04
C ARG A 239 -1.87 29.67 -11.22
N PRO A 240 -1.86 29.02 -10.05
CA PRO A 240 -3.05 28.99 -9.20
C PRO A 240 -3.34 30.43 -8.76
N ALA A 241 -4.55 30.92 -9.01
CA ALA A 241 -5.02 32.15 -8.39
C ALA A 241 -4.98 31.96 -6.86
N PRO A 242 -4.38 32.90 -6.10
CA PRO A 242 -4.27 32.74 -4.67
C PRO A 242 -5.65 32.90 -4.02
N GLY A 243 -6.06 31.90 -3.24
CA GLY A 243 -7.14 32.06 -2.25
C GLY A 243 -8.47 31.36 -2.51
N VAL A 244 -8.59 30.41 -3.44
CA VAL A 244 -9.84 29.63 -3.59
C VAL A 244 -9.53 28.14 -3.59
N TRP A 245 -9.21 27.63 -2.40
CA TRP A 245 -9.23 26.19 -2.11
C TRP A 245 -10.64 25.83 -1.66
N GLY A 246 -11.31 24.97 -2.43
CA GLY A 246 -12.64 24.47 -2.14
C GLY A 246 -13.25 23.87 -3.40
N ASP A 247 -13.01 22.58 -3.59
CA ASP A 247 -13.61 21.70 -4.60
C ASP A 247 -13.47 22.13 -6.08
N TRP A 248 -12.93 21.21 -6.87
CA TRP A 248 -12.74 21.25 -8.33
C TRP A 248 -11.40 21.83 -8.84
N SER A 249 -10.39 20.95 -8.87
CA SER A 249 -9.55 20.80 -10.07
C SER A 249 -9.59 19.32 -10.50
N GLY A 250 -10.48 19.03 -11.47
CA GLY A 250 -10.44 17.92 -12.41
C GLY A 250 -10.29 16.51 -11.83
N THR A 251 -11.43 15.82 -11.62
CA THR A 251 -11.63 14.36 -11.44
C THR A 251 -10.48 13.56 -10.80
N PRO A 252 -10.67 12.89 -9.65
CA PRO A 252 -9.59 12.11 -9.04
C PRO A 252 -9.04 11.10 -10.06
N ALA A 253 -7.73 11.19 -10.35
CA ALA A 253 -6.97 10.08 -10.93
C ALA A 253 -7.38 8.79 -10.20
N PRO A 254 -7.39 7.60 -10.84
CA PRO A 254 -7.75 6.35 -10.15
C PRO A 254 -6.97 6.24 -8.84
N ARG A 255 -7.66 6.56 -7.73
CA ARG A 255 -7.06 6.58 -6.40
C ARG A 255 -7.18 5.17 -5.88
N VAL A 256 -6.05 4.56 -5.61
CA VAL A 256 -6.04 3.33 -4.86
C VAL A 256 -6.33 3.73 -3.39
N PRO A 257 -7.39 3.20 -2.75
CA PRO A 257 -7.79 3.64 -1.42
C PRO A 257 -6.68 3.32 -0.41
N PRO A 258 -6.34 4.21 0.53
CA PRO A 258 -5.28 3.95 1.51
C PRO A 258 -5.61 2.67 2.30
N PRO A 259 -4.60 1.92 2.78
CA PRO A 259 -4.86 0.80 3.67
C PRO A 259 -5.52 1.33 4.95
N SER A 260 -6.83 1.11 5.09
CA SER A 260 -7.50 1.38 6.34
C SER A 260 -7.19 0.27 7.31
N LEU A 261 -6.37 0.55 8.33
CA LEU A 261 -6.46 -0.21 9.56
C LEU A 261 -7.84 0.05 10.16
N ASP A 262 -8.52 -1.02 10.58
CA ASP A 262 -9.71 -0.88 11.40
C ASP A 262 -9.32 -0.14 12.68
N VAL A 263 -9.84 1.08 12.84
CA VAL A 263 -9.55 1.98 13.97
C VAL A 263 -10.03 1.35 15.29
N ALA A 264 -10.96 0.38 15.24
CA ALA A 264 -11.37 -0.40 16.40
C ALA A 264 -10.24 -1.26 16.97
N ALA A 265 -9.22 -1.62 16.19
CA ALA A 265 -8.05 -2.37 16.66
C ALA A 265 -7.10 -1.54 17.54
N PHE A 266 -7.27 -0.21 17.57
CA PHE A 266 -6.41 0.74 18.29
C PHE A 266 -7.17 1.55 19.33
N SER A 267 -8.41 1.16 19.66
CA SER A 267 -9.22 1.88 20.62
C SER A 267 -9.20 1.19 22.00
N PRO A 268 -8.58 1.78 23.04
CA PRO A 268 -8.67 1.28 24.42
C PRO A 268 -10.08 1.42 25.03
N ARG A 269 -11.11 1.69 24.21
CA ARG A 269 -12.50 1.95 24.59
C ARG A 269 -13.52 1.09 23.82
N ALA A 270 -13.10 -0.01 23.19
CA ALA A 270 -14.05 -1.00 22.66
C ALA A 270 -14.85 -1.67 23.81
N GLN A 271 -16.08 -2.10 23.54
CA GLN A 271 -17.11 -2.52 24.51
C GLN A 271 -16.69 -3.61 25.51
N PRO A 272 -17.36 -3.68 26.68
CA PRO A 272 -16.72 -3.98 27.95
C PRO A 272 -16.41 -5.46 28.12
N HIS A 273 -15.27 -5.74 28.71
CA HIS A 273 -15.03 -6.99 29.42
C HIS A 273 -16.21 -7.27 30.40
N PRO A 274 -16.55 -8.53 30.67
CA PRO A 274 -17.53 -8.86 31.71
C PRO A 274 -17.18 -8.11 33.01
N PRO A 275 -18.18 -7.73 33.83
CA PRO A 275 -17.96 -6.92 35.03
C PRO A 275 -16.84 -7.54 35.85
N LEU A 276 -15.85 -6.70 36.21
CA LEU A 276 -14.75 -7.13 37.05
C LEU A 276 -15.34 -7.80 38.30
N PRO A 277 -14.87 -9.00 38.67
CA PRO A 277 -15.37 -9.68 39.85
C PRO A 277 -15.21 -8.76 41.07
N THR A 278 -16.21 -8.74 41.96
CA THR A 278 -16.15 -7.90 43.16
C THR A 278 -14.89 -8.26 43.97
N PRO A 279 -14.30 -7.31 44.73
CA PRO A 279 -13.10 -7.57 45.51
C PRO A 279 -13.24 -8.81 46.43
N ALA A 280 -14.45 -9.10 46.92
CA ALA A 280 -14.77 -10.30 47.68
C ALA A 280 -14.56 -11.60 46.86
N VAL A 281 -14.98 -11.61 45.59
CA VAL A 281 -14.76 -12.73 44.67
C VAL A 281 -13.26 -12.91 44.36
N VAL A 282 -12.53 -11.82 44.17
CA VAL A 282 -11.07 -11.86 43.95
C VAL A 282 -10.35 -12.44 45.17
N ALA A 283 -10.73 -12.01 46.38
CA ALA A 283 -10.14 -12.53 47.63
C ALA A 283 -10.40 -14.03 47.80
N LEU A 284 -11.60 -14.51 47.46
CA LEU A 284 -11.92 -15.93 47.53
C LEU A 284 -11.13 -16.76 46.51
N VAL A 285 -10.94 -16.23 45.30
CA VAL A 285 -10.12 -16.87 44.25
C VAL A 285 -8.65 -16.93 44.64
N LEU A 286 -8.12 -15.88 45.28
CA LEU A 286 -6.75 -15.88 45.83
C LEU A 286 -6.61 -16.89 46.98
N HIS A 287 -7.57 -16.93 47.90
CA HIS A 287 -7.58 -17.93 48.97
C HIS A 287 -7.64 -19.35 48.42
N ASN A 288 -8.51 -19.63 47.46
CA ASN A 288 -8.63 -20.94 46.81
C ASN A 288 -7.37 -21.34 46.03
N ARG A 289 -6.58 -20.37 45.56
CA ARG A 289 -5.31 -20.62 44.89
C ARG A 289 -4.20 -21.05 45.86
N GLU A 290 -4.29 -20.61 47.12
CA GLU A 290 -3.28 -20.86 48.16
C GLU A 290 -3.72 -21.88 49.21
N SER A 291 -4.96 -22.37 49.14
CA SER A 291 -5.55 -23.31 50.10
C SER A 291 -5.61 -24.74 49.53
N ASP A 292 -5.26 -25.72 50.36
CA ASP A 292 -5.36 -27.15 50.02
C ASP A 292 -6.82 -27.66 49.96
N ASN A 293 -7.78 -26.86 50.43
CA ASN A 293 -9.21 -27.16 50.41
C ASN A 293 -10.01 -26.00 49.78
N PRO A 294 -10.11 -25.91 48.44
CA PRO A 294 -10.76 -24.79 47.77
C PRO A 294 -12.28 -24.83 47.94
N VAL A 295 -12.88 -23.65 48.15
CA VAL A 295 -14.33 -23.45 48.24
C VAL A 295 -14.93 -23.35 46.83
N SER A 296 -15.88 -24.21 46.50
CA SER A 296 -16.56 -24.16 45.20
C SER A 296 -17.37 -22.87 45.05
N LEU A 297 -17.18 -22.17 43.92
CA LEU A 297 -17.80 -20.86 43.66
C LEU A 297 -19.33 -20.91 43.55
N ASP A 298 -19.88 -22.07 43.22
CA ASP A 298 -21.33 -22.30 43.09
C ASP A 298 -21.97 -22.83 44.39
N SER A 299 -21.21 -22.93 45.49
CA SER A 299 -21.72 -23.45 46.76
C SER A 299 -22.45 -22.39 47.58
N GLU A 300 -23.45 -22.81 48.37
CA GLU A 300 -24.15 -21.93 49.31
C GLU A 300 -23.18 -21.26 50.31
N LEU A 301 -22.11 -21.96 50.67
CA LEU A 301 -21.02 -21.44 51.51
C LEU A 301 -20.29 -20.27 50.85
N CYS A 302 -20.05 -20.31 49.54
CA CYS A 302 -19.45 -19.20 48.80
C CYS A 302 -20.36 -17.97 48.81
N ALA A 303 -21.67 -18.15 48.63
CA ALA A 303 -22.64 -17.06 48.66
C ALA A 303 -22.69 -16.39 50.04
N ASP A 304 -22.66 -17.17 51.12
CA ASP A 304 -22.63 -16.63 52.49
C ASP A 304 -21.32 -15.89 52.80
N ILE A 305 -20.17 -16.41 52.35
CA ILE A 305 -18.87 -15.75 52.52
C ILE A 305 -18.83 -14.42 51.75
N LEU A 306 -19.25 -14.41 50.48
CA LEU A 306 -19.27 -13.20 49.66
C LEU A 306 -20.18 -12.13 50.26
N LYS A 307 -21.37 -12.52 50.74
CA LYS A 307 -22.30 -11.61 51.40
C LYS A 307 -21.71 -11.04 52.70
N THR A 308 -21.05 -11.87 53.50
CA THR A 308 -20.42 -11.42 54.76
C THR A 308 -19.24 -10.48 54.51
N LEU A 309 -18.47 -10.70 53.44
CA LEU A 309 -17.37 -9.82 53.03
C LEU A 309 -17.86 -8.50 52.43
N GLU A 310 -18.99 -8.51 51.74
CA GLU A 310 -19.65 -7.29 51.21
C GLU A 310 -20.34 -6.48 52.32
N ASP A 311 -20.85 -7.14 53.37
CA ASP A 311 -21.47 -6.51 54.54
C ASP A 311 -20.45 -6.10 55.62
N ALA A 312 -19.15 -6.40 55.44
CA ALA A 312 -18.11 -6.06 56.40
C ALA A 312 -17.86 -4.53 56.41
N PRO A 313 -17.84 -3.88 57.58
CA PRO A 313 -17.56 -2.45 57.65
C PRO A 313 -16.12 -2.18 57.18
N ASP A 314 -15.93 -1.15 56.34
CA ASP A 314 -14.62 -0.72 55.86
C ASP A 314 -13.67 -0.48 57.05
N CYS A 315 -12.75 -1.41 57.27
CA CYS A 315 -11.67 -1.26 58.24
C CYS A 315 -10.65 -0.28 57.64
N ASP A 316 -10.86 1.00 57.87
CA ASP A 316 -9.91 2.07 57.54
C ASP A 316 -8.64 1.87 58.40
N ASP A 317 -7.60 1.24 57.84
CA ASP A 317 -6.27 1.03 58.44
C ASP A 317 -5.49 2.36 58.57
N ARG A 318 -6.04 3.29 59.34
CA ARG A 318 -5.42 4.58 59.71
C ARG A 318 -5.34 4.80 61.23
N ARG A 319 -5.25 3.75 62.04
CA ARG A 319 -4.99 3.89 63.49
C ARG A 319 -3.75 3.11 63.89
N GLY A 320 -2.62 3.81 64.01
CA GLY A 320 -1.40 3.23 64.59
C GLY A 320 -0.12 4.06 64.56
N MET A 321 -0.08 5.27 63.99
CA MET A 321 1.11 6.15 64.03
C MET A 321 0.81 7.50 64.68
N ALA A 322 0.17 7.46 65.85
CA ALA A 322 0.05 8.61 66.74
C ALA A 322 -0.10 8.14 68.18
N GLN A 323 1.01 7.72 68.79
CA GLN A 323 1.30 7.78 70.23
C GLN A 323 2.62 7.05 70.50
N LEU A 324 3.75 7.74 70.36
CA LEU A 324 4.87 7.60 71.28
C LEU A 324 5.52 8.98 71.42
N PHE A 325 5.43 9.49 72.66
CA PHE A 325 6.35 10.49 73.21
C PHE A 325 7.78 9.92 73.21
#